data_AF-A0AA43HY17-F1
#
_entry.id   AF-A0AA43HY17-F1
#
_cell.length_a   1.000
_cell.length_b   1.000
_cell.length_c   1.000
_cell.angle_alpha   90.00
_cell.angle_beta   90.00
_cell.angle_gamma   90.00
#
_symmetry.space_group_name_H-M   'P 1'
#
loop_
_entity.id
_entity.type
_entity.pdbx_description
1 polymer ?
#
loop_
_entity_poly.entity_id
_entity_poly.type
_entity_poly.pdbx_seq_one_letter_code
_entity_poly.pdbx_strand_id
1 'polypeptide(L)'
;MSTSTLKEKKATSVNAEIATFIGKMFSFNSSLKLHHWHITGKASYAQHIALDQAIEDLLDVTDRLVETSYALKGDLNIVIPETKNPTDIVKHAEDFFAYSETQRELFAEAFTQAIIDDYQEAIQQLLYRLKRLQ
;
A
#
# COMPACT_ATOMS: atom_id res chain seq x y z
N MET A 1 -17.76 -29.14 -16.19
CA MET A 1 -17.64 -28.36 -14.93
C MET A 1 -18.90 -27.52 -14.76
N SER A 2 -19.45 -27.43 -13.55
CA SER A 2 -20.68 -26.66 -13.29
C SER A 2 -20.38 -25.16 -13.19
N THR A 3 -21.38 -24.31 -13.43
CA THR A 3 -21.32 -22.86 -13.26
C THR A 3 -21.00 -22.43 -11.83
N SER A 4 -21.33 -23.24 -10.81
CA SER A 4 -20.96 -22.99 -9.41
C SER A 4 -19.45 -23.10 -9.20
N THR A 5 -18.85 -24.16 -9.75
CA THR A 5 -17.41 -24.46 -9.61
C THR A 5 -16.52 -23.42 -10.28
N LEU A 6 -17.02 -22.72 -11.32
CA LEU A 6 -16.30 -21.64 -11.99
C LEU A 6 -16.36 -20.32 -11.19
N LYS A 7 -17.49 -20.03 -10.54
CA LYS A 7 -17.64 -18.84 -9.68
C LYS A 7 -16.75 -18.92 -8.44
N GLU A 8 -16.70 -20.09 -7.81
CA GLU A 8 -15.83 -20.34 -6.65
C GLU A 8 -14.35 -20.15 -7.01
N LYS A 9 -13.88 -20.77 -8.10
CA LYS A 9 -12.48 -20.60 -8.55
C LYS A 9 -12.10 -19.15 -8.85
N LYS A 10 -13.02 -18.38 -9.44
CA LYS A 10 -12.79 -16.96 -9.71
C LYS A 10 -12.73 -16.14 -8.41
N ALA A 11 -13.62 -16.41 -7.45
CA ALA A 11 -13.58 -15.76 -6.14
C ALA A 11 -12.27 -16.07 -5.39
N THR A 12 -11.81 -17.33 -5.43
CA THR A 12 -10.53 -17.72 -4.83
C THR A 12 -9.33 -17.00 -5.46
N SER A 13 -9.33 -16.75 -6.78
CA SER A 13 -8.23 -16.00 -7.42
C SER A 13 -8.21 -14.54 -7.00
N VAL A 14 -9.37 -13.88 -6.94
CA VAL A 14 -9.48 -12.48 -6.50
C VAL A 14 -9.04 -12.31 -5.05
N ASN A 15 -9.44 -13.21 -4.15
CA ASN A 15 -8.99 -13.15 -2.75
C ASN A 15 -7.46 -13.29 -2.63
N ALA A 16 -6.83 -14.13 -3.46
CA ALA A 16 -5.37 -14.27 -3.50
C ALA A 16 -4.68 -12.99 -4.03
N GLU A 17 -5.27 -12.33 -5.03
CA GLU A 17 -4.79 -11.05 -5.56
C GLU A 17 -4.91 -9.93 -4.52
N ILE A 18 -6.04 -9.83 -3.82
CA ILE A 18 -6.24 -8.89 -2.70
C ILE A 18 -5.19 -9.13 -1.61
N ALA A 19 -5.01 -10.39 -1.18
CA ALA A 19 -4.03 -10.74 -0.15
C ALA A 19 -2.60 -10.38 -0.57
N THR A 20 -2.27 -10.57 -1.86
CA THR A 20 -0.98 -10.19 -2.43
C THR A 20 -0.80 -8.68 -2.43
N PHE A 21 -1.82 -7.92 -2.82
CA PHE A 21 -1.76 -6.46 -2.84
C PHE A 21 -1.57 -5.89 -1.43
N ILE A 22 -2.36 -6.37 -0.46
CA ILE A 22 -2.23 -5.99 0.96
C ILE A 22 -0.81 -6.31 1.47
N GLY A 23 -0.28 -7.50 1.18
CA GLY A 23 1.09 -7.86 1.56
C GLY A 23 2.13 -6.87 1.00
N LYS A 24 1.94 -6.40 -0.23
CA LYS A 24 2.79 -5.37 -0.84
C LYS A 24 2.61 -3.98 -0.23
N MET A 25 1.41 -3.60 0.24
CA MET A 25 1.20 -2.35 0.99
C MET A 25 2.02 -2.35 2.28
N PHE A 26 1.97 -3.44 3.06
CA PHE A 26 2.81 -3.57 4.25
C PHE A 26 4.31 -3.53 3.93
N SER A 27 4.72 -4.18 2.83
CA SER A 27 6.10 -4.13 2.37
C SER A 27 6.53 -2.70 1.99
N PHE A 28 5.68 -1.96 1.28
CA PHE A 28 5.94 -0.56 0.95
C PHE A 28 6.05 0.30 2.21
N ASN A 29 5.09 0.23 3.12
CA ASN A 29 5.12 0.99 4.38
C ASN A 29 6.40 0.66 5.19
N SER A 30 6.80 -0.62 5.21
CA SER A 30 8.04 -1.07 5.86
C SER A 30 9.29 -0.52 5.17
N SER A 31 9.30 -0.42 3.84
CA SER A 31 10.43 0.11 3.09
C SER A 31 10.64 1.60 3.38
N LEU A 32 9.55 2.35 3.56
CA LEU A 32 9.60 3.75 4.00
C LEU A 32 10.25 3.85 5.38
N LYS A 33 9.92 2.95 6.32
CA LYS A 33 10.53 2.95 7.66
C LYS A 33 12.02 2.62 7.62
N LEU A 34 12.41 1.64 6.80
CA LEU A 34 13.82 1.33 6.55
C LEU A 34 14.56 2.54 6.00
N HIS A 35 13.99 3.25 5.03
CA HIS A 35 14.60 4.46 4.48
C HIS A 35 14.66 5.58 5.52
N HIS A 36 13.58 5.80 6.27
CA HIS A 36 13.48 6.80 7.34
C HIS A 36 14.62 6.72 8.36
N TRP A 37 15.07 5.51 8.73
CA TRP A 37 16.23 5.31 9.60
C TRP A 37 17.58 5.56 8.93
N HIS A 38 17.67 5.42 7.61
CA HIS A 38 18.92 5.54 6.84
C HIS A 38 19.19 6.94 6.30
N ILE A 39 18.24 7.88 6.43
CA ILE A 39 18.39 9.23 5.90
C ILE A 39 19.60 9.94 6.54
N THR A 40 20.44 10.54 5.69
CA THR A 40 21.55 11.41 6.08
C THR A 40 21.71 12.54 5.06
N GLY A 41 22.49 13.57 5.39
CA GLY A 41 22.82 14.66 4.46
C GLY A 41 21.88 15.87 4.54
N LYS A 42 21.88 16.69 3.47
CA LYS A 42 21.07 17.92 3.39
C LYS A 42 19.58 17.56 3.45
N ALA A 43 18.81 18.35 4.20
CA ALA A 43 17.37 18.15 4.41
C ALA A 43 16.97 16.83 5.08
N SER A 44 17.93 16.10 5.64
CA SER A 44 17.71 14.80 6.30
C SER A 44 16.60 14.83 7.33
N TYR A 45 16.57 15.84 8.20
CA TYR A 45 15.52 15.99 9.20
C TYR A 45 14.12 16.18 8.58
N ALA A 46 13.99 17.02 7.56
CA ALA A 46 12.72 17.25 6.87
C ALA A 46 12.22 15.97 6.18
N GLN A 47 13.12 15.24 5.51
CA GLN A 47 12.80 13.94 4.90
C GLN A 47 12.41 12.89 5.95
N HIS A 48 13.10 12.85 7.09
CA HIS A 48 12.84 11.92 8.19
C HIS A 48 11.42 12.11 8.74
N ILE A 49 11.02 13.35 9.01
CA ILE A 49 9.66 13.71 9.45
C ILE A 49 8.63 13.44 8.36
N ALA A 50 8.93 13.75 7.10
CA ALA A 50 8.02 13.51 5.98
C ALA A 50 7.65 12.03 5.82
N LEU A 51 8.64 11.14 5.98
CA LEU A 51 8.41 9.70 5.96
C LEU A 51 7.66 9.22 7.19
N ASP A 52 7.97 9.73 8.37
CA ASP A 52 7.30 9.30 9.60
C ASP A 52 5.79 9.62 9.56
N GLN A 53 5.44 10.83 9.13
CA GLN A 53 4.03 11.22 8.93
C GLN A 53 3.34 10.34 7.89
N ALA A 54 4.01 10.09 6.74
CA ALA A 54 3.42 9.25 5.71
C ALA A 54 3.21 7.81 6.20
N ILE A 55 4.12 7.27 6.99
CA ILE A 55 3.99 5.91 7.55
C ILE A 55 2.79 5.82 8.49
N GLU A 56 2.55 6.84 9.33
CA GLU A 56 1.35 6.90 10.18
C GLU A 56 0.07 6.88 9.34
N ASP A 57 -0.03 7.80 8.38
CA ASP A 57 -1.20 7.93 7.49
C ASP A 57 -1.45 6.62 6.70
N LEU A 58 -0.39 6.03 6.14
CA LEU A 58 -0.48 4.80 5.35
C LEU A 58 -0.86 3.57 6.20
N LEU A 59 -0.40 3.49 7.45
CA LEU A 59 -0.72 2.37 8.35
C LEU A 59 -2.19 2.38 8.75
N ASP A 60 -2.74 3.54 9.11
CA ASP A 60 -4.17 3.69 9.42
C ASP A 60 -5.05 3.24 8.25
N VAL A 61 -4.74 3.71 7.04
CA VAL A 61 -5.51 3.36 5.85
C VAL A 61 -5.33 1.88 5.46
N THR A 62 -4.12 1.33 5.63
CA THR A 62 -3.86 -0.09 5.36
C THR A 62 -4.71 -0.97 6.29
N ASP A 63 -4.77 -0.65 7.57
CA ASP A 63 -5.55 -1.41 8.55
C ASP A 63 -7.04 -1.38 8.22
N ARG A 64 -7.60 -0.19 7.94
CA ARG A 64 -8.97 -0.01 7.46
C ARG A 64 -9.28 -0.87 6.24
N LEU A 65 -8.36 -0.95 5.27
CA LEU A 65 -8.55 -1.77 4.06
C LEU A 65 -8.53 -3.26 4.39
N VAL A 66 -7.61 -3.70 5.25
CA VAL A 66 -7.48 -5.10 5.68
C VAL A 66 -8.75 -5.57 6.37
N GLU A 67 -9.17 -4.87 7.42
CA GLU A 67 -10.35 -5.23 8.22
C GLU A 67 -11.61 -5.28 7.35
N THR A 68 -11.79 -4.27 6.49
CA THR A 68 -12.90 -4.23 5.54
C THR A 68 -12.86 -5.39 4.54
N SER A 69 -11.66 -5.77 4.08
CA SER A 69 -11.49 -6.88 3.13
C SER A 69 -11.81 -8.22 3.78
N TYR A 70 -11.35 -8.45 5.02
CA TYR A 70 -11.73 -9.66 5.78
C TYR A 70 -13.24 -9.74 6.01
N ALA A 71 -13.88 -8.62 6.35
CA ALA A 71 -15.33 -8.58 6.55
C ALA A 71 -16.12 -8.96 5.29
N LEU A 72 -15.64 -8.58 4.09
CA LEU A 72 -16.32 -8.82 2.83
C LEU A 72 -15.96 -10.16 2.17
N LYS A 73 -14.72 -10.60 2.29
CA LYS A 73 -14.16 -11.71 1.50
C LYS A 73 -13.84 -12.94 2.34
N GLY A 74 -13.95 -12.85 3.67
CA GLY A 74 -13.52 -13.89 4.59
C GLY A 74 -11.99 -13.93 4.72
N ASP A 75 -11.46 -15.11 5.05
CA ASP A 75 -10.02 -15.25 5.31
C ASP A 75 -9.15 -14.93 4.09
N LEU A 76 -8.17 -14.06 4.31
CA LEU A 76 -7.15 -13.69 3.33
C LEU A 76 -5.78 -14.20 3.79
N ASN A 77 -5.13 -15.03 2.96
CA ASN A 77 -3.79 -15.54 3.26
C ASN A 77 -2.72 -14.51 2.88
N ILE A 78 -2.60 -13.45 3.68
CA ILE A 78 -1.65 -12.36 3.44
C ILE A 78 -0.23 -12.82 3.76
N VAL A 79 0.69 -12.60 2.82
CA VAL A 79 2.14 -12.80 3.02
C VAL A 79 2.84 -11.48 2.74
N ILE A 80 3.56 -10.96 3.73
CA ILE A 80 4.39 -9.77 3.58
C ILE A 80 5.73 -10.20 2.96
N PRO A 81 6.09 -9.73 1.76
CA PRO A 81 7.36 -10.08 1.15
C PRO A 81 8.53 -9.45 1.91
N GLU A 82 9.72 -10.08 1.80
CA GLU A 82 10.96 -9.49 2.30
C GLU A 82 11.13 -8.08 1.72
N THR A 83 11.36 -7.11 2.60
CA THR A 83 11.44 -5.70 2.26
C THR A 83 12.86 -5.18 2.45
N LYS A 84 13.34 -4.41 1.47
CA LYS A 84 14.67 -3.79 1.48
C LYS A 84 14.55 -2.27 1.52
N ASN A 85 15.58 -1.61 2.05
CA ASN A 85 15.68 -0.16 1.98
C ASN A 85 15.81 0.29 0.50
N PRO A 86 14.92 1.14 -0.02
CA PRO A 86 15.04 1.65 -1.38
C PRO A 86 16.25 2.60 -1.50
N THR A 87 16.92 2.54 -2.63
CA THR A 87 18.03 3.46 -2.97
C THR A 87 17.54 4.83 -3.41
N ASP A 88 16.34 4.90 -3.98
CA ASP A 88 15.65 6.13 -4.39
C ASP A 88 14.22 6.11 -3.84
N ILE A 89 14.00 6.83 -2.75
CA ILE A 89 12.72 6.86 -2.05
C ILE A 89 11.62 7.56 -2.85
N VAL A 90 11.98 8.55 -3.67
CA VAL A 90 11.02 9.29 -4.49
C VAL A 90 10.50 8.38 -5.59
N LYS A 91 11.42 7.77 -6.35
CA LYS A 91 11.04 6.81 -7.39
C LYS A 91 10.28 5.62 -6.81
N HIS A 92 10.70 5.12 -5.65
CA HIS A 92 10.00 4.02 -4.98
C HIS A 92 8.54 4.36 -4.66
N ALA A 93 8.27 5.57 -4.16
CA ALA A 93 6.92 6.05 -3.89
C ALA A 93 6.10 6.29 -5.17
N GLU A 94 6.71 6.84 -6.23
CA GLU A 94 6.04 7.00 -7.54
C GLU A 94 5.65 5.65 -8.16
N ASP A 95 6.59 4.69 -8.15
CA ASP A 95 6.36 3.35 -8.72
C ASP A 95 5.27 2.62 -7.92
N PHE A 96 5.23 2.77 -6.59
CA PHE A 96 4.19 2.16 -5.77
C PHE A 96 2.83 2.82 -5.94
N PHE A 97 2.77 4.16 -6.07
CA PHE A 97 1.54 4.87 -6.42
C PHE A 97 0.97 4.32 -7.74
N ALA A 98 1.79 4.26 -8.79
CA ALA A 98 1.36 3.73 -10.08
C ALA A 98 0.93 2.26 -9.99
N TYR A 99 1.61 1.45 -9.18
CA TYR A 99 1.19 0.08 -8.91
C TYR A 99 -0.19 0.03 -8.24
N SER A 100 -0.42 0.81 -7.19
CA SER A 100 -1.69 0.82 -6.44
C SER A 100 -2.91 1.14 -7.32
N GLU A 101 -2.76 2.05 -8.28
CA GLU A 101 -3.80 2.39 -9.26
C GLU A 101 -4.25 1.15 -10.05
N THR A 102 -3.30 0.31 -10.47
CA THR A 102 -3.62 -0.92 -11.24
C THR A 102 -4.38 -1.96 -10.43
N GLN A 103 -4.41 -1.83 -9.10
CA GLN A 103 -5.04 -2.79 -8.18
C GLN A 103 -6.44 -2.36 -7.74
N ARG A 104 -6.89 -1.15 -8.12
CA ARG A 104 -8.16 -0.55 -7.69
C ARG A 104 -9.37 -1.42 -8.04
N GLU A 105 -9.34 -2.07 -9.21
CA GLU A 105 -10.39 -2.98 -9.70
C GLU A 105 -10.53 -4.27 -8.88
N LEU A 106 -9.59 -4.60 -8.00
CA LEU A 106 -9.73 -5.71 -7.05
C LEU A 106 -10.84 -5.45 -6.01
N PHE A 107 -11.20 -4.18 -5.82
CA PHE A 107 -12.14 -3.70 -4.82
C PHE A 107 -13.39 -3.17 -5.51
N ALA A 108 -14.47 -3.94 -5.43
CA ALA A 108 -15.68 -3.68 -6.21
C ALA A 108 -16.57 -2.60 -5.58
N GLU A 109 -16.48 -2.43 -4.28
CA GLU A 109 -17.35 -1.55 -3.51
C GLU A 109 -16.80 -0.11 -3.50
N ALA A 110 -17.68 0.88 -3.65
CA ALA A 110 -17.23 2.28 -3.70
C ALA A 110 -16.49 2.72 -2.43
N PHE A 111 -16.85 2.18 -1.26
CA PHE A 111 -16.19 2.49 0.00
C PHE A 111 -14.81 1.83 0.13
N THR A 112 -14.58 0.64 -0.43
CA THR A 112 -13.23 0.04 -0.45
C THR A 112 -12.31 0.77 -1.42
N GLN A 113 -12.86 1.23 -2.54
CA GLN A 113 -12.14 2.13 -3.46
C GLN A 113 -11.79 3.47 -2.81
N ALA A 114 -12.70 4.07 -2.03
CA ALA A 114 -12.41 5.30 -1.30
C ALA A 114 -11.28 5.13 -0.27
N ILE A 115 -11.19 3.99 0.40
CA ILE A 115 -10.05 3.70 1.30
C ILE A 115 -8.73 3.65 0.51
N ILE A 116 -8.74 3.14 -0.72
CA ILE A 116 -7.54 3.16 -1.59
C ILE A 116 -7.20 4.58 -2.02
N ASP A 117 -8.21 5.41 -2.31
CA ASP A 117 -7.99 6.82 -2.63
C ASP A 117 -7.29 7.54 -1.46
N ASP A 118 -7.69 7.29 -0.21
CA ASP A 118 -7.01 7.83 1.00
C ASP A 118 -5.53 7.38 1.05
N TYR A 119 -5.25 6.12 0.72
CA TYR A 119 -3.88 5.57 0.72
C TYR A 119 -3.01 6.23 -0.36
N GLN A 120 -3.58 6.42 -1.54
CA GLN A 120 -2.95 7.07 -2.68
C GLN A 120 -2.71 8.55 -2.43
N GLU A 121 -3.65 9.23 -1.75
CA GLU A 121 -3.46 10.60 -1.30
C GLU A 121 -2.26 10.71 -0.35
N ALA A 122 -2.14 9.82 0.64
CA ALA A 122 -1.00 9.81 1.56
C ALA A 122 0.34 9.67 0.82
N ILE A 123 0.42 8.84 -0.23
CA ILE A 123 1.61 8.74 -1.09
C ILE A 123 1.86 10.06 -1.83
N GLN A 124 0.84 10.72 -2.36
CA GLN A 124 1.01 12.01 -3.05
C GLN A 124 1.46 13.12 -2.09
N GLN A 125 0.95 13.13 -0.86
CA GLN A 125 1.41 14.06 0.17
C GLN A 125 2.87 13.78 0.54
N LEU A 126 3.29 12.52 0.66
CA LEU A 126 4.68 12.15 0.83
C LEU A 126 5.55 12.68 -0.33
N LEU A 127 5.13 12.43 -1.57
CA LEU A 127 5.85 12.89 -2.77
C LEU A 127 5.96 14.41 -2.81
N TYR A 128 4.93 15.15 -2.41
CA TYR A 128 5.01 16.60 -2.26
C TYR A 128 6.09 17.01 -1.27
N ARG A 129 6.07 16.44 -0.05
CA ARG A 129 7.06 16.73 1.00
C ARG A 129 8.48 16.41 0.53
N LEU A 130 8.66 15.26 -0.14
CA LEU A 130 9.96 14.84 -0.67
C LEU A 130 10.42 15.64 -1.91
N LYS A 131 9.53 16.22 -2.71
CA LYS A 131 9.98 16.96 -3.93
C LYS A 131 10.06 18.46 -3.73
N ARG A 132 9.32 19.00 -2.75
CA ARG A 132 9.09 20.44 -2.62
C ARG A 132 9.60 21.03 -1.31
N LEU A 133 9.72 20.23 -0.25
CA LEU A 133 10.06 20.71 1.09
C LEU A 133 11.47 20.29 1.56
N GLN A 134 12.31 19.83 0.63
CA GLN A 134 13.71 19.44 0.88
C GLN A 134 14.67 20.63 0.68
#